data_AF-A0A1Z4EKJ5-F1
#
_entry.id   AF-A0A1Z4EKJ5-F1
#
_cell.length_a   1.000
_cell.length_b   1.000
_cell.length_c   1.000
_cell.angle_alpha   90.00
_cell.angle_beta   90.00
_cell.angle_gamma   90.00
#
_symmetry.space_group_name_H-M   'P 1'
#
loop_
_entity.id
_entity.type
_entity.pdbx_description
1 polymer ?
#
loop_
_entity_poly.entity_id
_entity_poly.type
_entity_poly.pdbx_seq_one_letter_code
_entity_poly.pdbx_strand_id
1 'polypeptide(L)'
;MTTLADLRQLVRESEPADWHKIDEGDNQKSRFDHTTLVYKPDIDLTICYGLRFGSPSRSGTEFGWSAVFPDNSVLIASADVFWRGSLVDRVDYANVDGCRAILPIGTGVDGLDITSWDRDAARVLHCQKNDAFGAFSDFYDQVPFRVI
;
A
#
# COMPACT_ATOMS: atom_id res chain seq x y z
N MET A 1 -23.55 -13.85 2.99
CA MET A 1 -22.27 -14.12 3.67
C MET A 1 -21.20 -13.43 2.85
N THR A 2 -20.52 -12.44 3.40
CA THR A 2 -19.47 -11.69 2.68
C THR A 2 -18.23 -12.57 2.57
N THR A 3 -17.72 -12.75 1.36
CA THR A 3 -16.50 -13.53 1.10
C THR A 3 -15.27 -12.63 0.97
N LEU A 4 -14.07 -13.21 1.03
CA LEU A 4 -12.83 -12.46 0.76
C LEU A 4 -12.83 -11.85 -0.65
N ALA A 5 -13.39 -12.56 -1.64
CA ALA A 5 -13.49 -12.05 -3.01
C ALA A 5 -14.38 -10.79 -3.08
N ASP A 6 -15.49 -10.78 -2.34
CA ASP A 6 -16.37 -9.60 -2.26
C ASP A 6 -15.65 -8.40 -1.64
N LEU A 7 -14.88 -8.62 -0.56
CA LEU A 7 -14.11 -7.56 0.10
C LEU A 7 -13.02 -6.98 -0.80
N ARG A 8 -12.28 -7.85 -1.49
CA ARG A 8 -11.29 -7.41 -2.49
C ARG A 8 -11.96 -6.60 -3.60
N GLN A 9 -13.11 -7.04 -4.08
CA GLN A 9 -13.85 -6.31 -5.11
C GLN A 9 -14.27 -4.92 -4.64
N LEU A 10 -14.77 -4.77 -3.40
CA LEU A 10 -15.10 -3.47 -2.81
C LEU A 10 -13.90 -2.52 -2.80
N VAL A 11 -12.73 -3.00 -2.37
CA VAL A 11 -11.51 -2.18 -2.36
C VAL A 11 -11.11 -1.78 -3.79
N ARG A 12 -11.19 -2.70 -4.75
CA ARG A 12 -10.81 -2.43 -6.15
C ARG A 12 -11.68 -1.37 -6.81
N GLU A 13 -12.98 -1.42 -6.55
CA GLU A 13 -13.98 -0.50 -7.09
C GLU A 13 -14.07 0.82 -6.30
N SER A 14 -13.42 0.91 -5.13
CA SER A 14 -13.46 2.12 -4.31
C SER A 14 -12.64 3.27 -4.90
N GLU A 15 -13.16 4.47 -4.70
CA GLU A 15 -12.48 5.73 -4.98
C GLU A 15 -11.75 6.25 -3.74
N PRO A 16 -10.72 7.11 -3.88
CA PRO A 16 -10.00 7.67 -2.73
C PRO A 16 -10.94 8.36 -1.73
N ALA A 17 -11.97 9.02 -2.25
CA ALA A 17 -12.98 9.71 -1.48
C ALA A 17 -13.91 8.76 -0.72
N ASP A 18 -13.93 7.45 -0.96
CA ASP A 18 -14.73 6.49 -0.18
C ASP A 18 -14.07 6.12 1.14
N TRP A 19 -12.80 6.47 1.32
CA TRP A 19 -12.04 6.15 2.52
C TRP A 19 -11.98 7.33 3.47
N HIS A 20 -12.13 7.04 4.76
CA HIS A 20 -11.79 7.96 5.83
C HIS A 20 -10.44 7.53 6.41
N LYS A 21 -9.43 8.37 6.23
CA LYS A 21 -8.11 8.19 6.83
C LYS A 21 -8.14 8.68 8.28
N ILE A 22 -7.89 7.78 9.22
CA ILE A 22 -7.64 8.12 10.62
C ILE A 22 -6.14 8.40 10.73
N ASP A 23 -5.80 9.70 10.77
CA ASP A 23 -4.46 10.13 11.12
C ASP A 23 -4.34 10.20 12.65
N GLU A 24 -3.26 9.64 13.21
CA GLU A 24 -2.88 9.94 14.58
C GLU A 24 -2.64 11.46 14.64
N GLY A 25 -3.49 12.19 15.38
CA GLY A 25 -3.32 13.63 15.59
C GLY A 25 -1.90 13.96 16.05
N ASP A 26 -1.50 15.21 15.84
CA ASP A 26 -0.18 15.87 15.91
C ASP A 26 0.83 15.49 17.05
N ASN A 27 0.56 14.51 17.91
CA ASN A 27 1.24 14.32 19.20
C ASN A 27 1.73 12.90 19.53
N GLN A 28 1.81 11.94 18.60
CA GLN A 28 2.55 10.70 18.90
C GLN A 28 3.53 10.33 17.79
N LYS A 29 4.82 10.58 18.05
CA LYS A 29 5.94 9.86 17.42
C LYS A 29 5.99 8.43 17.96
N SER A 30 4.92 7.66 17.76
CA SER A 30 4.95 6.22 18.00
C SER A 30 5.88 5.60 16.97
N ARG A 31 6.76 4.68 17.37
CA ARG A 31 7.73 4.02 16.48
C ARG A 31 7.08 3.03 15.50
N PHE A 32 5.76 3.09 15.36
CA PHE A 32 4.91 2.26 14.54
C PHE A 32 3.86 3.15 13.88
N ASP A 33 4.27 3.95 12.90
CA ASP A 33 3.37 4.77 12.08
C ASP A 33 2.41 3.83 11.32
N HIS A 34 1.28 3.49 11.91
CA HIS A 34 0.23 2.72 11.27
C HIS A 34 -0.95 3.66 11.02
N THR A 35 -1.27 3.85 9.74
CA THR A 35 -2.45 4.59 9.31
C THR A 35 -3.61 3.61 9.17
N THR A 36 -4.79 3.99 9.68
CA THR A 36 -6.02 3.22 9.47
C THR A 36 -6.91 3.94 8.46
N LEU A 37 -7.38 3.20 7.46
CA LEU A 37 -8.41 3.60 6.53
C LEU A 37 -9.71 2.89 6.90
N VAL A 38 -10.80 3.65 6.98
CA VAL A 38 -12.15 3.12 7.18
C VAL A 38 -12.95 3.33 5.90
N TYR A 39 -13.53 2.27 5.36
CA TYR A 39 -14.38 2.36 4.18
C TYR A 39 -15.72 3.00 4.58
N LYS A 40 -16.00 4.23 4.12
CA LYS A 40 -17.18 4.98 4.55
C LYS A 40 -18.52 4.32 4.18
N PRO A 41 -18.68 3.67 3.00
CA PRO A 41 -19.92 3.00 2.67
C PRO A 41 -20.23 1.79 3.58
N ASP A 42 -19.18 1.15 4.14
CA ASP A 42 -19.33 0.04 5.08
C ASP A 42 -18.16 0.01 6.08
N ILE A 43 -18.40 0.54 7.28
CA ILE A 43 -17.38 0.73 8.32
C ILE A 43 -16.85 -0.60 8.90
N ASP A 44 -17.49 -1.73 8.57
CA ASP A 44 -16.97 -3.05 8.94
C ASP A 44 -15.65 -3.38 8.19
N LEU A 45 -15.40 -2.72 7.05
CA LEU A 45 -14.18 -2.85 6.26
C LEU A 45 -13.16 -1.76 6.64
N THR A 46 -11.98 -2.20 7.11
CA THR A 46 -10.87 -1.30 7.44
C THR A 46 -9.55 -1.83 6.89
N ILE A 47 -8.62 -0.93 6.60
CA ILE A 47 -7.25 -1.26 6.17
C ILE A 47 -6.27 -0.55 7.08
N CYS A 48 -5.33 -1.27 7.67
CA CYS A 48 -4.23 -0.69 8.44
C CYS A 48 -2.91 -0.88 7.68
N TYR A 49 -2.14 0.17 7.48
CA TYR A 49 -0.89 0.11 6.72
C TYR A 49 0.18 1.02 7.31
N GLY A 50 1.46 0.73 7.02
CA GLY A 50 2.60 1.55 7.43
C GLY A 50 3.58 0.83 8.36
N LEU A 51 3.19 -0.37 8.84
CA LEU A 51 4.08 -1.24 9.60
C LEU A 51 5.20 -1.77 8.69
N ARG A 52 6.45 -1.44 9.03
CA ARG A 52 7.65 -1.88 8.32
C ARG A 52 8.14 -3.22 8.87
N PHE A 53 8.51 -4.14 8.00
CA PHE A 53 9.24 -5.36 8.38
C PHE A 53 10.73 -5.19 8.08
N GLY A 54 11.61 -5.39 9.07
CA GLY A 54 13.06 -5.49 8.86
C GLY A 54 13.93 -4.43 9.54
N SER A 55 15.24 -4.72 9.54
CA SER A 55 16.33 -4.12 10.34
C SER A 55 16.33 -2.58 10.45
N PRO A 56 16.77 -1.99 11.57
CA PRO A 56 16.93 -0.54 11.76
C PRO A 56 17.95 0.14 10.82
N SER A 57 18.54 -0.57 9.85
CA SER A 57 19.34 0.07 8.82
C SER A 57 18.42 0.90 7.92
N ARG A 58 18.65 2.22 7.91
CA ARG A 58 17.92 3.19 7.09
C ARG A 58 18.07 2.96 5.57
N SER A 59 18.93 2.05 5.15
CA SER A 59 19.11 1.66 3.75
C SER A 59 18.06 0.61 3.38
N GLY A 60 17.07 0.99 2.58
CA GLY A 60 16.15 0.04 1.95
C GLY A 60 16.87 -0.98 1.08
N THR A 61 16.14 -1.96 0.55
CA THR A 61 16.67 -2.89 -0.46
C THR A 61 16.62 -2.21 -1.82
N GLU A 62 17.58 -2.49 -2.69
CA GLU A 62 17.57 -2.02 -4.08
C GLU A 62 17.18 -3.17 -5.01
N PHE A 63 16.31 -2.89 -5.96
CA PHE A 63 15.94 -3.81 -7.05
C PHE A 63 16.40 -3.26 -8.40
N GLY A 64 16.63 -4.12 -9.39
CA GLY A 64 17.03 -3.67 -10.72
C GLY A 64 16.06 -2.65 -11.35
N TRP A 65 14.75 -2.82 -11.14
CA TRP A 65 13.72 -1.90 -11.61
C TRP A 65 13.66 -0.58 -10.84
N SER A 66 14.16 -0.53 -9.59
CA SER A 66 14.08 0.67 -8.74
C SER A 66 15.02 1.80 -9.19
N ALA A 67 15.98 1.50 -10.07
CA ALA A 67 16.91 2.48 -10.64
C ALA A 67 16.24 3.55 -11.53
N VAL A 68 14.96 3.39 -11.87
CA VAL A 68 14.17 4.43 -12.56
C VAL A 68 13.89 5.64 -11.65
N PHE A 69 13.94 5.45 -10.33
CA PHE A 69 13.65 6.50 -9.35
C PHE A 69 14.93 7.25 -8.92
N PRO A 70 14.83 8.57 -8.65
CA PRO A 70 15.94 9.34 -8.07
C PRO A 70 16.46 8.77 -6.76
N ASP A 71 15.57 8.31 -5.88
CA ASP A 71 15.92 7.46 -4.73
C ASP A 71 15.52 6.02 -5.04
N ASN A 72 16.51 5.18 -5.32
CA ASN A 72 16.34 3.80 -5.71
C ASN A 72 16.15 2.84 -4.51
N SER A 73 16.08 3.37 -3.28
CA SER A 73 15.82 2.55 -2.11
C SER A 73 14.35 2.13 -2.05
N VAL A 74 14.13 0.85 -1.79
CA VAL A 74 12.80 0.24 -1.65
C VAL A 74 12.60 -0.24 -0.22
N LEU A 75 11.49 0.17 0.39
CA LEU A 75 11.06 -0.27 1.71
C LEU A 75 9.78 -1.08 1.59
N ILE A 76 9.85 -2.34 1.97
CA ILE A 76 8.70 -3.24 1.96
C ILE A 76 7.92 -3.11 3.27
N ALA A 77 6.61 -2.99 3.15
CA ALA A 77 5.67 -2.94 4.27
C ALA A 77 4.42 -3.74 3.91
N SER A 78 3.56 -4.01 4.89
CA SER A 78 2.29 -4.70 4.66
C SER A 78 1.11 -3.81 5.00
N ALA A 79 0.00 -4.06 4.32
CA ALA A 79 -1.32 -3.56 4.64
C ALA A 79 -2.23 -4.72 5.05
N ASP A 80 -2.88 -4.55 6.18
CA ASP A 80 -3.78 -5.51 6.80
C ASP A 80 -5.22 -5.13 6.51
N VAL A 81 -5.98 -6.03 5.89
CA VAL A 81 -7.41 -5.83 5.62
C VAL A 81 -8.22 -6.55 6.69
N PHE A 82 -9.07 -5.78 7.36
CA PHE A 82 -9.94 -6.29 8.42
C PHE A 82 -11.40 -6.23 8.00
N TRP A 83 -12.14 -7.27 8.38
CA TRP A 83 -13.60 -7.33 8.29
C TRP A 83 -14.17 -7.59 9.68
N ARG A 84 -14.98 -6.66 10.19
CA ARG A 84 -15.57 -6.74 11.54
C ARG A 84 -14.53 -7.00 12.63
N GLY A 85 -13.37 -6.35 12.50
CA GLY A 85 -12.24 -6.48 13.44
C GLY A 85 -11.39 -7.75 13.30
N SER A 86 -11.74 -8.68 12.40
CA SER A 86 -10.90 -9.85 12.10
C SER A 86 -9.97 -9.56 10.92
N LEU A 87 -8.68 -9.91 11.04
CA LEU A 87 -7.75 -9.90 9.90
C LEU A 87 -8.19 -10.97 8.90
N VAL A 88 -8.57 -10.55 7.70
CA VAL A 88 -9.07 -11.44 6.63
C VAL A 88 -8.16 -11.50 5.41
N ASP A 89 -7.26 -10.52 5.25
CA ASP A 89 -6.28 -10.48 4.18
C ASP A 89 -5.05 -9.66 4.58
N ARG A 90 -3.94 -9.90 3.90
CA ARG A 90 -2.71 -9.09 4.00
C ARG A 90 -2.08 -8.98 2.62
N VAL A 91 -1.66 -7.76 2.28
CA VAL A 91 -0.97 -7.46 1.03
C VAL A 91 0.33 -6.72 1.32
N ASP A 92 1.40 -7.14 0.68
CA ASP A 92 2.68 -6.45 0.75
C ASP A 92 2.76 -5.35 -0.31
N TYR A 93 3.44 -4.27 0.01
CA TYR A 93 3.67 -3.16 -0.90
C TYR A 93 5.06 -2.55 -0.70
N ALA A 94 5.51 -1.82 -1.71
CA ALA A 94 6.78 -1.12 -1.72
C ALA A 94 6.56 0.39 -1.55
N ASN A 95 7.23 0.98 -0.57
CA ASN A 95 7.50 2.42 -0.59
C ASN A 95 8.75 2.65 -1.43
N VAL A 96 8.65 3.52 -2.42
CA VAL A 96 9.74 3.84 -3.34
C VAL A 96 10.01 5.34 -3.34
N ASP A 97 11.16 5.70 -3.89
CA ASP A 97 11.49 7.09 -4.21
C ASP A 97 11.44 8.03 -3.00
N GLY A 98 12.06 7.62 -1.89
CA GLY A 98 12.05 8.37 -0.63
C GLY A 98 10.69 8.36 0.07
N CYS A 99 9.92 7.28 -0.08
CA CYS A 99 8.53 7.15 0.35
C CYS A 99 7.55 8.13 -0.32
N ARG A 100 7.90 8.69 -1.48
CA ARG A 100 6.99 9.50 -2.30
C ARG A 100 5.87 8.67 -2.90
N ALA A 101 6.15 7.41 -3.28
CA ALA A 101 5.15 6.53 -3.85
C ALA A 101 5.00 5.22 -3.08
N ILE A 102 3.81 4.63 -3.22
CA ILE A 102 3.45 3.29 -2.76
C ILE A 102 3.11 2.51 -4.02
N LEU A 103 3.82 1.42 -4.27
CA LEU A 103 3.66 0.55 -5.43
C LEU A 103 3.37 -0.88 -4.97
N PRO A 104 2.71 -1.72 -5.80
CA PRO A 104 2.57 -3.13 -5.48
C PRO A 104 3.95 -3.79 -5.42
N ILE A 105 4.08 -4.82 -4.61
CA ILE A 105 5.20 -5.75 -4.71
C ILE A 105 4.64 -7.17 -4.75
N GLY A 106 5.01 -7.89 -5.79
CA GLY A 106 4.48 -9.20 -6.07
C GLY A 106 5.44 -10.30 -5.67
N THR A 107 5.25 -11.44 -6.34
CA THR A 107 6.14 -12.58 -6.22
C THR A 107 7.32 -12.48 -7.20
N GLY A 108 8.15 -13.52 -7.23
CA GLY A 108 9.37 -13.54 -8.03
C GLY A 108 10.55 -12.94 -7.28
N VAL A 109 11.76 -13.17 -7.80
CA VAL A 109 12.99 -12.68 -7.17
C VAL A 109 13.09 -11.15 -7.24
N ASP A 110 12.45 -10.55 -8.25
CA ASP A 110 12.41 -9.12 -8.50
C ASP A 110 11.15 -8.43 -7.94
N GLY A 111 10.16 -9.19 -7.43
CA GLY A 111 8.90 -8.66 -6.94
C GLY A 111 7.98 -8.07 -8.02
N LEU A 112 8.22 -8.37 -9.31
CA LEU A 112 7.47 -7.77 -10.43
C LEU A 112 6.22 -8.56 -10.85
N ASP A 113 6.06 -9.81 -10.38
CA ASP A 113 4.92 -10.66 -10.70
C ASP A 113 3.75 -10.37 -9.75
N ILE A 114 2.87 -9.46 -10.15
CA ILE A 114 1.77 -8.93 -9.34
C ILE A 114 0.42 -9.46 -9.82
N THR A 115 -0.53 -9.57 -8.92
CA THR A 115 -1.94 -9.77 -9.26
C THR A 115 -2.64 -8.42 -9.45
N SER A 116 -3.84 -8.44 -10.03
CA SER A 116 -4.69 -7.24 -10.05
C SER A 116 -5.04 -6.72 -8.65
N TRP A 117 -5.13 -7.62 -7.67
CA TRP A 117 -5.37 -7.26 -6.27
C TRP A 117 -4.21 -6.45 -5.68
N ASP A 118 -2.97 -6.88 -5.89
CA ASP A 118 -1.79 -6.20 -5.36
C ASP A 118 -1.72 -4.76 -5.88
N ARG A 119 -1.94 -4.58 -7.19
CA ARG A 119 -1.99 -3.27 -7.84
C ARG A 119 -3.07 -2.38 -7.24
N ASP A 120 -4.30 -2.88 -7.18
CA ASP A 120 -5.46 -2.08 -6.81
C ASP A 120 -5.42 -1.70 -5.32
N ALA A 121 -4.93 -2.60 -4.46
CA ALA A 121 -4.68 -2.29 -3.05
C ALA A 121 -3.60 -1.19 -2.90
N ALA A 122 -2.44 -1.33 -3.56
CA ALA A 122 -1.38 -0.33 -3.54
C ALA A 122 -1.85 1.04 -4.06
N ARG A 123 -2.69 1.06 -5.11
CA ARG A 123 -3.32 2.27 -5.65
C ARG A 123 -4.15 2.97 -4.57
N VAL A 124 -5.04 2.25 -3.88
CA VAL A 124 -5.86 2.82 -2.80
C VAL A 124 -4.98 3.45 -1.74
N LEU A 125 -3.93 2.75 -1.28
CA LEU A 125 -3.01 3.28 -0.27
C LEU A 125 -2.26 4.53 -0.75
N HIS A 126 -1.76 4.51 -1.99
CA HIS A 126 -1.06 5.66 -2.57
C HIS A 126 -1.96 6.89 -2.67
N CYS A 127 -3.22 6.71 -3.08
CA CYS A 127 -4.18 7.81 -3.20
C CYS A 127 -4.57 8.44 -1.85
N GLN A 128 -4.18 7.86 -0.71
CA GLN A 128 -4.35 8.47 0.62
C GLN A 128 -3.15 9.34 1.04
N LYS A 129 -2.10 9.39 0.22
CA LYS A 129 -0.98 10.31 0.42
C LYS A 129 -1.38 11.73 0.03
N ASN A 130 -0.55 12.69 0.41
CA ASN A 130 -0.72 14.09 0.04
C ASN A 130 -0.61 14.26 -1.49
N ASP A 131 -1.52 15.03 -2.09
CA ASP A 131 -1.55 15.35 -3.54
C ASP A 131 -0.22 15.87 -4.10
N ALA A 132 0.62 16.48 -3.27
CA ALA A 132 1.96 16.94 -3.66
C ALA A 132 2.92 15.81 -4.08
N PHE A 133 2.60 14.55 -3.77
CA PHE A 133 3.43 13.40 -4.15
C PHE A 133 3.19 12.88 -5.57
N GLY A 134 2.19 13.38 -6.29
CA GLY A 134 1.86 12.96 -7.65
C GLY A 134 0.80 11.86 -7.70
N ALA A 135 0.42 11.45 -8.91
CA ALA A 135 -0.55 10.38 -9.14
C ALA A 135 0.12 9.00 -9.10
N PHE A 136 -0.67 7.97 -8.79
CA PHE A 136 -0.17 6.58 -8.78
C PHE A 136 0.49 6.17 -10.11
N SER A 137 -0.13 6.56 -11.24
CA SER A 137 0.38 6.29 -12.60
C SER A 137 1.75 6.90 -12.86
N ASP A 138 2.06 8.05 -12.24
CA ASP A 138 3.33 8.74 -12.43
C ASP A 138 4.51 7.85 -12.00
N PHE A 139 4.28 6.90 -11.10
CA PHE A 139 5.29 5.96 -10.61
C PHE A 139 5.08 4.54 -11.14
N TYR A 140 3.83 4.06 -11.15
CA TYR A 140 3.50 2.70 -11.55
C TYR A 140 3.92 2.40 -12.99
N ASP A 141 3.71 3.34 -13.91
CA ASP A 141 3.99 3.15 -15.34
C ASP A 141 5.50 3.15 -15.66
N GLN A 142 6.36 3.54 -14.70
CA GLN A 142 7.82 3.49 -14.85
C GLN A 142 8.41 2.10 -14.56
N VAL A 143 7.66 1.25 -13.86
CA VAL A 143 8.13 -0.06 -13.38
C VAL A 143 7.54 -1.17 -14.27
N PRO A 144 8.35 -2.15 -14.73
CA PRO A 144 7.91 -3.16 -15.68
C PRO A 144 7.15 -4.31 -14.99
N PHE A 145 6.06 -4.00 -14.28
CA PHE A 145 5.21 -4.99 -13.62
C PHE A 145 4.61 -5.98 -14.62
N ARG A 146 4.50 -7.24 -14.20
CA ARG A 146 3.84 -8.32 -14.94
C ARG A 146 2.58 -8.72 -14.18
N VAL A 147 1.42 -8.44 -14.76
CA VAL A 147 0.13 -8.84 -14.16
C VAL A 147 -0.14 -10.30 -14.50
N ILE A 148 -0.24 -11.15 -13.48
CA ILE A 148 -0.45 -12.61 -13.59
C ILE A 148 -1.84 -13.05 -13.11
#